data_AF-A0A2U1JAL4-F1
#
_entry.id   AF-A0A2U1JAL4-F1
#
_cell.length_a   1.000
_cell.length_b   1.000
_cell.length_c   1.000
_cell.angle_alpha   90.00
_cell.angle_beta   90.00
_cell.angle_gamma   90.00
#
_symmetry.space_group_name_H-M   'P 1'
#
loop_
_entity.id
_entity.type
_entity.pdbx_description
1 polymer ?
#
loop_
_entity_poly.entity_id
_entity_poly.type
_entity_poly.pdbx_seq_one_letter_code
_entity_poly.pdbx_strand_id
1 'polypeptide(L)'
;MDFKENFRIGGGPVEMSSTFFNKSQISDLGFAAVYKDSNGNTKYKYFNYLSEILSHDAKYASECLSDLLNDQFFRRFNYVHLWSDSRPHFRTQELIYSVFVDIAGQFEMTFTVNYFCEYHGKSIVDGHFGCLSRWFSQGEINHSIMNILQLKDTFEQATARSRL
;
A
#
# COMPACT_ATOMS: atom_id res chain seq x y z
N MET A 1 0.05 7.39 2.45
CA MET A 1 -0.09 6.44 1.34
C MET A 1 1.07 6.64 0.41
N ASP A 2 1.53 5.58 -0.22
CA ASP A 2 2.63 5.64 -1.19
C ASP A 2 2.59 4.40 -2.10
N PHE A 3 3.22 4.48 -3.27
CA PHE A 3 3.42 3.33 -4.15
C PHE A 3 4.76 2.68 -3.85
N LYS A 4 4.74 1.35 -3.70
CA LYS A 4 5.97 0.58 -3.64
C LYS A 4 6.58 0.45 -5.04
N GLU A 5 7.90 0.30 -5.11
CA GLU A 5 8.51 -0.35 -6.26
C GLU A 5 7.90 -1.74 -6.51
N ASN A 6 7.46 -1.96 -7.76
CA ASN A 6 6.77 -3.18 -8.19
C ASN A 6 7.55 -4.44 -7.84
N PHE A 7 6.86 -5.44 -7.31
CA PHE A 7 7.41 -6.78 -7.15
C PHE A 7 7.60 -7.43 -8.51
N ARG A 8 8.71 -8.13 -8.72
CA ARG A 8 8.97 -8.90 -9.94
C ARG A 8 8.81 -10.38 -9.62
N ILE A 9 7.61 -10.91 -9.85
CA ILE A 9 7.24 -12.29 -9.59
C ILE A 9 7.61 -13.20 -10.79
N GLY A 10 7.59 -14.51 -10.59
CA GLY A 10 8.05 -15.50 -11.57
C GLY A 10 9.47 -15.99 -11.32
N GLY A 11 10.08 -15.60 -10.19
CA GLY A 11 11.30 -16.21 -9.67
C GLY A 11 11.02 -17.36 -8.69
N GLY A 12 12.10 -17.91 -8.15
CA GLY A 12 12.09 -19.01 -7.20
C GLY A 12 13.52 -19.39 -6.78
N PRO A 13 13.70 -20.50 -6.06
CA PRO A 13 15.00 -20.86 -5.47
C PRO A 13 16.12 -21.06 -6.50
N VAL A 14 15.75 -21.35 -7.74
CA VAL A 14 16.66 -21.51 -8.88
C VAL A 14 16.21 -20.58 -10.00
N GLU A 15 17.04 -19.60 -10.35
CA GLU A 15 16.81 -18.72 -11.50
C GLU A 15 17.60 -19.22 -12.72
N MET A 16 16.92 -19.44 -13.84
CA MET A 16 17.57 -19.66 -15.13
C MET A 16 17.70 -18.31 -15.85
N SER A 17 18.77 -18.12 -16.62
CA SER A 17 18.98 -16.87 -17.38
C SER A 17 17.81 -16.52 -18.31
N SER A 18 17.07 -17.53 -18.78
CA SER A 18 15.88 -17.37 -19.62
C SER A 18 14.63 -16.89 -18.88
N THR A 19 14.50 -17.12 -17.56
CA THR A 19 13.34 -16.69 -16.77
C THR A 19 13.45 -15.25 -16.25
N PHE A 20 14.64 -14.65 -16.26
CA PHE A 20 14.86 -13.29 -15.78
C PHE A 20 14.08 -12.23 -16.58
N PHE A 21 13.91 -12.43 -17.90
CA PHE A 21 13.24 -11.47 -18.79
C PHE A 21 11.71 -11.58 -18.81
N ASN A 22 11.15 -12.68 -18.29
CA ASN A 22 9.71 -12.96 -18.31
C ASN A 22 9.03 -12.78 -16.95
N LYS A 23 9.67 -12.07 -16.01
CA LYS A 23 9.08 -11.80 -14.70
C LYS A 23 7.89 -10.84 -14.83
N SER A 24 6.74 -11.25 -14.31
CA SER A 24 5.56 -10.38 -14.21
C SER A 24 5.76 -9.36 -13.10
N GLN A 25 5.24 -8.16 -13.28
CA GLN A 25 5.30 -7.11 -12.27
C GLN A 25 3.97 -7.01 -11.54
N ILE A 26 4.03 -6.82 -10.22
CA ILE A 26 2.87 -6.55 -9.36
C ILE A 26 3.10 -5.21 -8.68
N SER A 27 2.21 -4.25 -8.90
CA SER A 27 2.17 -2.98 -8.18
C SER A 27 1.58 -3.17 -6.79
N ASP A 28 1.96 -2.29 -5.86
CA ASP A 28 1.45 -2.26 -4.50
C ASP A 28 1.27 -0.81 -4.04
N LEU A 29 0.01 -0.41 -3.87
CA LEU A 29 -0.35 0.86 -3.22
C LEU A 29 -0.55 0.60 -1.72
N GLY A 30 0.34 1.17 -0.91
CA GLY A 30 0.39 1.00 0.53
C GLY A 30 -0.29 2.14 1.28
N PHE A 31 -1.11 1.77 2.27
CA PHE A 31 -1.67 2.68 3.26
C PHE A 31 -1.23 2.29 4.67
N ALA A 32 -0.90 3.29 5.48
CA ALA A 32 -0.69 3.13 6.92
C ALA A 32 -1.69 4.02 7.66
N ALA A 33 -2.58 3.41 8.43
CA ALA A 33 -3.44 4.10 9.37
C ALA A 33 -2.70 4.28 10.70
N VAL A 34 -2.49 5.53 11.10
CA VAL A 34 -1.96 5.92 12.41
C VAL A 34 -3.11 6.46 13.24
N TYR A 35 -3.43 5.83 14.35
CA TYR A 35 -4.60 6.19 15.16
C TYR A 35 -4.36 5.98 16.66
N LYS A 36 -5.23 6.54 17.49
CA LYS A 36 -5.27 6.29 18.93
C LYS A 36 -6.31 5.21 19.24
N ASP A 37 -5.93 4.22 20.04
CA ASP A 37 -6.91 3.25 20.58
C ASP A 37 -7.70 3.86 21.75
N SER A 38 -8.65 3.09 22.30
CA SER A 38 -9.48 3.50 23.43
C SER A 38 -8.69 3.88 24.69
N ASN A 39 -7.43 3.43 24.79
CA ASN A 39 -6.53 3.69 25.90
C ASN A 39 -5.57 4.86 25.60
N GLY A 40 -5.73 5.54 24.46
CA GLY A 40 -4.88 6.65 24.04
C GLY A 40 -3.51 6.23 23.49
N ASN A 41 -3.27 4.94 23.26
CA ASN A 41 -2.01 4.46 22.69
C ASN A 41 -2.00 4.63 21.18
N THR A 42 -0.86 5.04 20.62
CA THR A 42 -0.69 5.10 19.17
C THR A 42 -0.60 3.69 18.60
N LYS A 43 -1.43 3.41 17.61
CA LYS A 43 -1.49 2.15 16.86
C LYS A 43 -1.29 2.40 15.39
N TYR A 44 -0.77 1.36 14.72
CA TYR A 44 -0.49 1.34 13.30
C TYR A 44 -1.22 0.15 12.69
N LYS A 45 -1.91 0.37 11.57
CA LYS A 45 -2.48 -0.71 10.76
C LYS A 45 -2.11 -0.46 9.30
N TYR A 46 -1.58 -1.48 8.64
CA TYR A 46 -1.14 -1.42 7.25
C TYR A 46 -2.16 -2.10 6.34
N PHE A 47 -2.36 -1.53 5.16
CA PHE A 47 -3.23 -2.05 4.10
C PHE A 47 -2.46 -1.96 2.79
N ASN A 48 -2.57 -3.00 1.97
CA ASN A 48 -1.83 -3.12 0.70
C ASN A 48 -2.84 -3.45 -0.40
N TYR A 49 -2.78 -2.71 -1.49
CA TYR A 49 -3.57 -2.96 -2.70
C TYR A 49 -2.62 -3.48 -3.77
N LEU A 50 -2.49 -4.80 -3.84
CA LEU A 50 -1.72 -5.47 -4.88
C LEU A 50 -2.51 -5.47 -6.19
N SER A 51 -1.83 -5.20 -7.30
CA SER A 51 -2.45 -5.19 -8.64
C SER A 51 -1.50 -5.60 -9.75
N GLU A 52 -2.04 -6.26 -10.77
CA GLU A 52 -1.33 -6.50 -12.04
C GLU A 52 -1.32 -5.26 -12.94
N ILE A 53 -2.18 -4.27 -12.65
CA ILE A 53 -2.17 -2.96 -13.30
C ILE A 53 -1.03 -2.14 -12.71
N LEU A 54 -0.14 -1.64 -13.58
CA LEU A 54 1.08 -0.93 -13.18
C LEU A 54 0.95 0.59 -13.24
N SER A 55 -0.22 1.11 -13.62
CA SER A 55 -0.43 2.55 -13.70
C SER A 55 -0.46 3.15 -12.29
N HIS A 56 0.51 4.02 -12.02
CA HIS A 56 0.57 4.79 -10.77
C HIS A 56 -0.07 6.15 -11.04
N ASP A 57 -1.40 6.17 -11.12
CA ASP A 57 -2.20 7.36 -11.41
C ASP A 57 -3.14 7.74 -10.27
N ALA A 58 -3.68 8.96 -10.37
CA ALA A 58 -4.55 9.53 -9.34
C ALA A 58 -5.88 8.79 -9.21
N LYS A 59 -6.39 8.24 -10.32
CA LYS A 59 -7.67 7.54 -10.38
C LYS A 59 -7.60 6.22 -9.63
N TYR A 60 -6.57 5.43 -9.89
CA TYR A 60 -6.31 4.19 -9.16
C TYR A 60 -6.12 4.46 -7.66
N ALA A 61 -5.35 5.49 -7.30
CA ALA A 61 -5.15 5.87 -5.91
C ALA A 61 -6.44 6.29 -5.20
N SER A 62 -7.32 7.04 -5.87
CA SER A 62 -8.59 7.48 -5.30
C SER A 62 -9.59 6.33 -5.12
N GLU A 63 -9.63 5.38 -6.08
CA GLU A 63 -10.46 4.18 -5.98
C GLU A 63 -10.02 3.27 -4.82
N CYS A 64 -8.72 3.02 -4.68
CA CYS A 64 -8.19 2.26 -3.54
C CYS A 64 -8.44 2.96 -2.21
N LEU A 65 -8.33 4.29 -2.14
CA LEU A 65 -8.65 5.03 -0.91
C LEU A 65 -10.14 4.94 -0.58
N SER A 66 -11.02 5.03 -1.57
CA SER A 66 -12.46 4.88 -1.37
C SER A 66 -12.82 3.46 -0.89
N ASP A 67 -12.24 2.42 -1.49
CA ASP A 67 -12.43 1.04 -1.05
C ASP A 67 -11.91 0.84 0.39
N LEU A 68 -10.74 1.39 0.70
CA LEU A 68 -10.14 1.32 2.04
C LEU A 68 -11.07 1.89 3.10
N LEU A 69 -11.65 3.07 2.86
CA LEU A 69 -12.52 3.76 3.80
C LEU A 69 -13.88 3.07 3.97
N ASN A 70 -14.26 2.18 3.05
CA ASN A 70 -15.45 1.35 3.16
C ASN A 70 -15.29 0.20 4.18
N ASP A 71 -14.05 -0.16 4.55
CA ASP A 71 -13.79 -1.15 5.61
C ASP A 71 -14.39 -0.66 6.95
N GLN A 72 -15.09 -1.56 7.65
CA GLN A 72 -15.71 -1.29 8.94
C GLN A 72 -14.75 -0.67 9.99
N PHE A 73 -13.46 -0.94 9.87
CA PHE A 73 -12.39 -0.36 10.69
C PHE A 73 -12.38 1.16 10.66
N PHE A 74 -12.76 1.79 9.54
CA PHE A 74 -12.72 3.23 9.36
C PHE A 74 -13.99 3.95 9.80
N ARG A 75 -15.12 3.25 9.93
CA ARG A 75 -16.42 3.83 10.34
C ARG A 75 -16.42 4.54 11.70
N ARG A 76 -15.40 4.29 12.52
CA ARG A 76 -15.22 4.92 13.83
C ARG A 76 -14.46 6.24 13.79
N PHE A 77 -13.96 6.66 12.63
CA PHE A 77 -13.19 7.88 12.46
C PHE A 77 -13.98 8.86 11.60
N ASN A 78 -14.11 10.09 12.06
CA ASN A 78 -14.80 11.15 11.31
C ASN A 78 -13.81 12.16 10.71
N TYR A 79 -12.54 12.10 11.12
CA TYR A 79 -11.48 13.00 10.70
C TYR A 79 -10.32 12.18 10.14
N VAL A 80 -9.90 12.51 8.92
CA VAL A 80 -8.79 11.84 8.23
C VAL A 80 -7.76 12.88 7.80
N HIS A 81 -6.55 12.74 8.33
CA HIS A 81 -5.38 13.45 7.84
C HIS A 81 -4.68 12.57 6.82
N LEU A 82 -4.93 12.82 5.53
CA LEU A 82 -4.29 12.10 4.44
C LEU A 82 -2.89 12.66 4.23
N TRP A 83 -1.89 11.78 4.27
CA TRP A 83 -0.49 12.10 4.01
C TRP A 83 0.03 11.27 2.85
N SER A 84 0.66 11.90 1.87
CA SER A 84 1.37 11.22 0.78
C SER A 84 2.68 11.95 0.48
N ASP A 85 3.53 11.35 -0.36
CA ASP A 85 4.64 12.10 -0.93
C ASP A 85 4.13 13.14 -1.95
N SER A 86 5.00 14.07 -2.34
CA SER A 86 4.67 15.15 -3.28
C SER A 86 4.75 14.69 -4.75
N ARG A 87 4.67 13.38 -5.05
CA ARG A 87 4.78 12.90 -6.43
C ARG A 87 3.61 13.38 -7.28
N PRO A 88 3.83 13.53 -8.61
CA PRO A 88 2.81 14.02 -9.51
C PRO A 88 1.48 13.28 -9.42
N HIS A 89 1.47 11.97 -9.19
CA HIS A 89 0.24 11.16 -9.13
C HIS A 89 -0.59 11.40 -7.87
N PHE A 90 0.01 11.81 -6.75
CA PHE A 90 -0.74 12.19 -5.55
C PHE A 90 -1.02 13.69 -5.47
N ARG A 91 -0.18 14.53 -6.07
CA ARG A 91 -0.38 15.99 -6.09
C ARG A 91 -1.07 16.43 -7.37
N THR A 92 -2.25 15.87 -7.64
CA THR A 92 -3.10 16.22 -8.80
C THR A 92 -4.39 16.90 -8.36
N GLN A 93 -4.98 17.69 -9.28
CA GLN A 93 -6.34 18.21 -9.10
C GLN A 93 -7.37 17.09 -9.04
N GLU A 94 -7.17 16.01 -9.81
CA GLU A 94 -8.04 14.84 -9.83
C GLU A 94 -8.13 14.17 -8.46
N LEU A 95 -6.99 13.87 -7.81
CA LEU A 95 -7.00 13.25 -6.50
C LEU A 95 -7.60 14.20 -5.44
N ILE A 96 -7.23 15.49 -5.49
CA ILE A 96 -7.76 16.49 -4.56
C ILE A 96 -9.29 16.56 -4.70
N TYR A 97 -9.81 16.60 -5.92
CA TYR A 97 -11.26 16.60 -6.16
C TYR A 97 -11.90 15.33 -5.60
N SER A 98 -11.36 14.15 -5.93
CA SER A 98 -11.93 12.89 -5.42
C SER A 98 -11.91 12.81 -3.89
N VAL A 99 -10.86 13.31 -3.21
CA VAL A 99 -10.82 13.31 -1.74
C VAL A 99 -11.87 14.26 -1.15
N PHE A 100 -11.94 15.51 -1.61
CA PHE A 100 -12.77 16.54 -0.97
C PHE A 100 -14.22 16.57 -1.45
N VAL A 101 -14.53 15.97 -2.59
CA VAL A 101 -15.89 15.96 -3.16
C VAL A 101 -16.47 14.56 -3.13
N ASP A 102 -15.86 13.62 -3.87
CA ASP A 102 -16.43 12.29 -4.06
C ASP A 102 -16.41 11.49 -2.73
N ILE A 103 -15.22 11.31 -2.15
CA ILE A 103 -15.00 10.48 -0.96
C ILE A 103 -15.56 11.16 0.29
N ALA A 104 -15.30 12.46 0.48
CA ALA A 104 -15.82 13.20 1.63
C ALA A 104 -17.36 13.16 1.68
N GLY A 105 -18.03 13.31 0.52
CA GLY A 105 -19.49 13.22 0.42
C GLY A 105 -20.01 11.81 0.66
N GLN A 106 -19.30 10.79 0.19
CA GLN A 106 -19.71 9.39 0.34
C GLN A 106 -19.64 8.88 1.79
N PHE A 107 -18.60 9.27 2.54
CA PHE A 107 -18.35 8.73 3.88
C PHE A 107 -18.67 9.71 5.03
N GLU A 108 -19.17 10.90 4.72
CA GLU A 108 -19.42 11.98 5.69
C GLU A 108 -18.20 12.28 6.59
N MET A 109 -16.99 12.17 6.02
CA MET A 109 -15.73 12.39 6.72
C MET A 109 -15.13 13.76 6.40
N THR A 110 -14.46 14.36 7.38
CA THR A 110 -13.67 15.58 7.18
C THR A 110 -12.22 15.22 6.85
N PHE A 111 -11.72 15.74 5.73
CA PHE A 111 -10.36 15.50 5.27
C PHE A 111 -9.44 16.69 5.44
N THR A 112 -8.16 16.40 5.64
CA THR A 112 -7.06 17.29 5.27
C THR A 112 -6.08 16.51 4.40
N VAL A 113 -5.48 17.16 3.41
CA VAL A 113 -4.46 16.55 2.54
C VAL A 113 -3.14 17.25 2.79
N ASN A 114 -2.13 16.47 3.14
CA ASN A 114 -0.80 16.93 3.51
C ASN A 114 0.24 16.18 2.67
N TYR A 115 1.34 16.87 2.35
CA TYR A 115 2.41 16.30 1.54
C TYR A 115 3.73 16.36 2.29
N PHE A 116 4.52 15.30 2.19
CA PHE A 116 5.89 15.32 2.68
C PHE A 116 6.78 16.20 1.81
N CYS A 117 7.83 16.75 2.44
CA CYS A 117 8.88 17.46 1.72
C CYS A 117 9.58 16.52 0.72
N GLU A 118 9.78 17.00 -0.51
CA GLU A 118 10.40 16.23 -1.57
C GLU A 118 11.81 15.75 -1.16
N TYR A 119 12.16 14.52 -1.52
CA TYR A 119 13.49 13.91 -1.32
C TYR A 119 13.98 13.73 0.13
N HIS A 120 13.18 14.12 1.14
CA HIS A 120 13.68 14.23 2.52
C HIS A 120 12.84 13.51 3.59
N GLY A 121 11.94 12.60 3.22
CA GLY A 121 11.17 11.82 4.20
C GLY A 121 10.97 10.37 3.79
N LYS A 122 11.46 9.44 4.59
CA LYS A 122 10.90 8.07 4.61
C LYS A 122 9.68 8.09 5.49
N SER A 123 8.56 7.67 4.94
CA SER A 123 7.29 7.54 5.63
C SER A 123 7.22 6.24 6.44
N ILE A 124 6.21 6.12 7.30
CA ILE A 124 5.89 4.86 8.00
C ILE A 124 5.54 3.75 6.99
N VAL A 125 4.99 4.13 5.83
CA VAL A 125 4.66 3.19 4.74
C VAL A 125 5.95 2.61 4.14
N ASP A 126 7.01 3.42 3.96
CA ASP A 126 8.31 2.93 3.47
C ASP A 126 8.92 1.86 4.36
N GLY A 127 8.77 2.00 5.69
CA GLY A 127 9.21 0.99 6.64
C GLY A 127 8.50 -0.35 6.43
N HIS A 128 7.19 -0.31 6.20
CA HIS A 128 6.38 -1.48 5.88
C HIS A 128 6.76 -2.09 4.51
N PHE A 129 7.00 -1.27 3.48
CA PHE A 129 7.53 -1.74 2.20
C PHE A 129 8.89 -2.43 2.31
N GLY A 130 9.74 -1.98 3.23
CA GLY A 130 10.98 -2.68 3.58
C GLY A 130 10.73 -4.08 4.13
N CYS A 131 9.72 -4.24 4.99
CA CYS A 131 9.29 -5.55 5.50
C CYS A 131 8.74 -6.44 4.37
N LEU A 132 7.86 -5.92 3.52
CA LEU A 132 7.31 -6.69 2.38
C LEU A 132 8.42 -7.15 1.43
N SER A 133 9.40 -6.30 1.13
CA SER A 133 10.54 -6.66 0.26
C SER A 133 11.37 -7.79 0.86
N ARG A 134 11.59 -7.77 2.17
CA ARG A 134 12.28 -8.85 2.90
C ARG A 134 11.48 -10.15 2.87
N TRP A 135 10.17 -10.08 3.14
CA TRP A 135 9.30 -11.26 3.12
C TRP A 135 9.18 -11.86 1.73
N PHE A 136 9.10 -11.03 0.69
CA PHE A 136 9.15 -11.46 -0.69
C PHE A 136 10.44 -12.22 -1.01
N SER A 137 11.59 -11.62 -0.69
CA SER A 137 12.90 -12.25 -0.92
C SER A 137 13.04 -13.58 -0.18
N GLN A 138 12.57 -13.65 1.06
CA GLN A 138 12.60 -14.90 1.84
C GLN A 138 11.61 -15.94 1.31
N GLY A 139 10.47 -15.50 0.77
CA GLY A 139 9.49 -16.35 0.10
C GLY A 139 10.07 -16.98 -1.15
N GLU A 140 10.67 -16.19 -2.05
CA GLU A 140 11.30 -16.68 -3.29
C GLU A 140 12.41 -17.70 -3.03
N ILE A 141 13.18 -17.57 -1.94
CA ILE A 141 14.20 -18.55 -1.54
C ILE A 141 13.58 -19.92 -1.18
N ASN A 142 12.37 -19.92 -0.61
CA ASN A 142 11.73 -21.13 -0.10
C ASN A 142 10.80 -21.80 -1.12
N HIS A 143 10.13 -21.01 -1.97
CA HIS A 143 9.18 -21.48 -2.98
C HIS A 143 9.05 -20.48 -4.12
N SER A 144 8.62 -20.94 -5.30
CA SER A 144 8.34 -20.07 -6.43
C SER A 144 7.08 -19.22 -6.19
N ILE A 145 7.16 -17.92 -6.47
CA ILE A 145 6.03 -16.98 -6.41
C ILE A 145 5.69 -16.58 -7.84
N MET A 146 4.65 -17.20 -8.39
CA MET A 146 4.31 -17.13 -9.82
C MET A 146 3.14 -16.19 -10.14
N ASN A 147 2.31 -15.87 -9.14
CA ASN A 147 1.15 -14.99 -9.33
C ASN A 147 0.86 -14.14 -8.08
N ILE A 148 -0.05 -13.19 -8.23
CA ILE A 148 -0.44 -12.25 -7.17
C ILE A 148 -1.04 -12.94 -5.93
N LEU A 149 -1.74 -14.07 -6.11
CA LEU A 149 -2.33 -14.81 -4.99
C LEU A 149 -1.23 -15.44 -4.11
N GLN A 150 -0.22 -16.05 -4.73
CA GLN A 150 0.93 -16.59 -4.02
C GLN A 150 1.77 -15.50 -3.33
N LEU A 151 1.86 -14.33 -3.94
CA LEU A 151 2.51 -13.17 -3.33
C LEU A 151 1.75 -12.73 -2.07
N LYS A 152 0.42 -12.64 -2.16
CA LYS A 152 -0.45 -12.33 -1.02
C LYS A 152 -0.30 -13.36 0.10
N ASP A 153 -0.37 -14.65 -0.22
CA ASP A 153 -0.19 -15.74 0.75
C ASP A 153 1.15 -15.66 1.47
N THR A 154 2.22 -15.31 0.73
CA THR A 154 3.57 -15.13 1.30
C THR A 154 3.56 -14.02 2.37
N PHE A 155 2.88 -12.90 2.11
CA PHE A 155 2.80 -11.80 3.08
C PHE A 155 1.91 -12.12 4.27
N GLU A 156 0.80 -12.82 4.07
CA GLU A 156 -0.10 -13.23 5.15
C GLU A 156 0.59 -14.21 6.11
N GLN A 157 1.32 -15.20 5.58
CA GLN A 157 2.11 -16.13 6.39
C GLN A 157 3.22 -15.43 7.17
N ALA A 158 3.94 -14.49 6.55
CA ALA A 158 5.00 -13.75 7.21
C ALA A 158 4.46 -12.84 8.34
N THR A 159 3.31 -12.23 8.11
CA THR A 159 2.62 -11.41 9.11
C THR A 159 2.18 -12.24 10.31
N ALA A 160 1.66 -13.45 10.09
CA ALA A 160 1.26 -14.37 11.16
C ALA A 160 2.46 -14.82 12.01
N ARG A 161 3.61 -15.12 11.39
CA ARG A 161 4.84 -15.50 12.10
C ARG A 161 5.43 -14.37 12.93
N SER A 162 5.28 -13.12 12.50
CA SER A 162 5.83 -11.94 13.18
C SER A 162 4.98 -11.47 14.38
N ARG A 163 3.81 -12.09 14.60
CA ARG A 163 2.89 -11.79 15.72
C ARG A 163 2.96 -12.82 16.87
N LEU A 164 3.91 -13.77 16.81
CA LEU A 164 4.30 -14.69 17.88
C LEU A 164 5.55 -14.16 18.58
#